data_AF-A0A0C1MW37-F1
#
_entry.id   AF-A0A0C1MW37-F1
#
_cell.length_a   1.000
_cell.length_b   1.000
_cell.length_c   1.000
_cell.angle_alpha   90.00
_cell.angle_beta   90.00
_cell.angle_gamma   90.00
#
_symmetry.space_group_name_H-M   'P 1'
#
loop_
_entity.id
_entity.type
_entity.pdbx_description
1 polymer ?
#
loop_
_entity_poly.entity_id
_entity_poly.type
_entity_poly.pdbx_seq_one_letter_code
_entity_poly.pdbx_strand_id
1 'polypeptide(L)'
;MKEKVFMTKKDCHKHPSYKDELPRLNRINGQLDGIKKMINEERYCPEILTQLRAVRSAVRNLELLLLEKHILSCVFQAFQSTDTEDQKQKIQEVKEILKRFE
;
A
#
# COMPACT_ATOMS: atom_id res chain seq x y z
N MET A 1 -6.38 0.15 28.01
CA MET A 1 -6.16 -0.77 26.87
C MET A 1 -5.14 -0.12 25.95
N LYS A 2 -3.94 -0.69 25.83
CA LYS A 2 -2.84 -0.11 25.05
C LYS A 2 -3.00 -0.55 23.58
N GLU A 3 -3.23 0.40 22.69
CA GLU A 3 -3.03 0.20 21.26
C GLU A 3 -1.56 -0.16 21.02
N LYS A 4 -1.31 -1.39 20.57
CA LYS A 4 0.01 -1.80 20.09
C LYS A 4 0.25 -1.14 18.74
N VAL A 5 0.78 0.08 18.79
CA VAL A 5 1.57 0.65 17.70
C VAL A 5 2.69 -0.36 17.41
N PHE A 6 2.64 -1.00 16.25
CA PHE A 6 3.72 -1.84 15.73
C PHE A 6 4.93 -0.93 15.45
N MET A 7 5.72 -0.68 16.48
CA MET A 7 7.09 -0.20 16.36
C MET A 7 8.03 -1.31 16.81
N THR A 8 8.90 -1.74 15.90
CA THR A 8 10.36 -1.81 16.04
C THR A 8 10.95 -3.02 15.31
N LYS A 9 11.65 -2.75 14.20
CA LYS A 9 13.10 -2.96 14.12
C LYS A 9 13.66 -2.13 12.96
N LYS A 10 14.39 -1.10 13.37
CA LYS A 10 15.45 -0.43 12.62
C LYS A 10 16.44 -1.52 12.18
N ASP A 11 17.00 -1.39 10.98
CA ASP A 11 18.06 -2.22 10.37
C ASP A 11 17.59 -3.15 9.23
N CYS A 12 17.10 -2.54 8.15
CA CYS A 12 17.33 -3.01 6.78
C CYS A 12 17.80 -1.80 5.98
N HIS A 13 19.11 -1.67 5.76
CA HIS A 13 19.69 -0.56 5.02
C HIS A 13 19.42 -0.73 3.51
N LYS A 14 18.17 -0.51 3.09
CA LYS A 14 17.67 -0.10 1.76
C LYS A 14 16.22 -0.56 1.57
N HIS A 15 15.28 0.15 2.18
CA HIS A 15 13.92 0.13 1.63
C HIS A 15 13.95 0.73 0.22
N PRO A 16 13.22 0.15 -0.74
CA PRO A 16 13.16 0.72 -2.08
C PRO A 16 12.53 2.11 -1.99
N SER A 17 12.98 3.04 -2.83
CA SER A 17 12.33 4.35 -2.92
C SER A 17 10.92 4.16 -3.48
N TYR A 18 9.94 4.77 -2.81
CA TYR A 18 8.54 4.81 -3.27
C TYR A 18 8.16 6.18 -3.83
N LYS A 19 9.11 7.11 -3.96
CA LYS A 19 8.85 8.47 -4.46
C LYS A 19 8.25 8.48 -5.86
N ASP A 20 8.58 7.48 -6.68
CA ASP A 20 8.06 7.35 -8.04
C ASP A 20 6.55 7.05 -8.09
N GLU A 21 5.95 6.69 -6.94
CA GLU A 21 4.51 6.44 -6.83
C GLU A 21 3.70 7.66 -6.36
N LEU A 22 4.37 8.75 -5.99
CA LEU A 22 3.70 10.01 -5.64
C LEU A 22 2.73 10.50 -6.74
N PRO A 23 3.04 10.39 -8.05
CA PRO A 23 2.08 10.73 -9.10
C PRO A 23 0.77 9.93 -9.04
N ARG A 24 0.81 8.65 -8.64
CA ARG A 24 -0.41 7.82 -8.49
C ARG A 24 -1.22 8.28 -7.29
N LEU A 25 -0.55 8.54 -6.17
CA LEU A 25 -1.20 9.06 -4.97
C LEU A 25 -1.84 10.43 -5.21
N ASN A 26 -1.17 11.31 -5.95
CA ASN A 26 -1.72 12.62 -6.34
C ASN A 26 -2.98 12.49 -7.21
N ARG A 27 -3.03 11.50 -8.12
CA ARG A 27 -4.25 11.22 -8.90
C ARG A 27 -5.39 10.72 -8.01
N ILE A 28 -5.11 9.84 -7.07
CA ILE A 28 -6.10 9.35 -6.08
C ILE A 28 -6.66 10.52 -5.26
N ASN A 29 -5.80 11.43 -4.80
CA ASN A 29 -6.22 12.64 -4.09
C ASN A 29 -7.13 13.52 -4.96
N GLY A 30 -6.79 13.72 -6.24
CA GLY A 30 -7.64 14.46 -7.18
C GLY A 30 -9.02 13.81 -7.40
N GLN A 31 -9.09 12.47 -7.43
CA GLN A 31 -10.37 11.76 -7.49
C GLN A 31 -11.21 11.99 -6.23
N LEU A 32 -10.59 11.94 -5.04
CA LEU A 32 -11.27 12.23 -3.77
C LEU A 32 -11.81 13.66 -3.74
N ASP A 33 -11.03 14.63 -4.21
CA ASP A 33 -11.49 16.02 -4.29
C ASP A 33 -12.61 16.20 -5.32
N GLY A 34 -12.58 15.45 -6.43
CA GLY A 34 -13.70 15.37 -7.37
C GLY A 34 -14.98 14.86 -6.71
N ILE A 35 -14.89 13.78 -5.93
CA ILE A 35 -16.03 13.23 -5.18
C ILE A 35 -16.59 14.24 -4.18
N LYS A 36 -15.74 14.97 -3.45
CA LYS A 36 -16.20 16.04 -2.54
C LYS A 36 -17.03 17.08 -3.27
N LYS A 37 -16.61 17.50 -4.47
CA LYS A 37 -17.39 18.43 -5.30
C LYS A 37 -18.73 17.84 -5.72
N MET A 38 -18.75 16.58 -6.18
CA MET A 38 -19.99 15.90 -6.56
C MET A 38 -21.00 15.83 -5.41
N ILE A 39 -20.53 15.64 -4.18
CA ILE A 39 -21.38 15.64 -2.98
C ILE A 39 -21.95 17.05 -2.74
N ASN A 40 -21.12 18.08 -2.78
CA ASN A 40 -21.56 19.47 -2.59
C ASN A 40 -22.53 19.94 -3.68
N GLU A 41 -22.41 19.38 -4.88
CA GLU A 41 -23.29 19.62 -6.03
C GLU A 41 -24.55 18.74 -6.03
N GLU A 42 -24.76 17.94 -4.96
CA GLU A 42 -25.90 17.03 -4.81
C GLU A 42 -26.10 16.08 -6.01
N ARG A 43 -24.99 15.61 -6.61
CA ARG A 43 -25.04 14.75 -7.80
C ARG A 43 -25.67 13.39 -7.50
N TYR A 44 -26.24 12.78 -8.54
CA TYR A 44 -26.96 11.52 -8.46
C TYR A 44 -26.10 10.40 -7.84
N CYS A 45 -26.63 9.75 -6.80
CA CYS A 45 -25.87 8.82 -5.94
C CYS A 45 -25.09 7.73 -6.69
N PRO A 46 -25.65 7.06 -7.73
CA PRO A 46 -24.90 6.06 -8.50
C PRO A 46 -23.63 6.58 -9.17
N GLU A 47 -23.58 7.86 -9.55
CA GLU A 47 -22.38 8.47 -10.13
C GLU A 47 -21.29 8.64 -9.07
N ILE A 48 -21.65 9.11 -7.87
CA ILE A 48 -20.73 9.23 -6.73
C ILE A 48 -20.20 7.85 -6.34
N LEU A 49 -21.08 6.84 -6.24
CA LEU A 49 -20.69 5.46 -5.95
C LEU A 49 -19.73 4.89 -7.01
N THR A 50 -19.93 5.26 -8.28
CA THR A 50 -19.03 4.86 -9.37
C THR A 50 -17.63 5.47 -9.18
N GLN A 51 -17.54 6.75 -8.82
CA GLN A 51 -16.25 7.39 -8.55
C GLN A 51 -15.55 6.83 -7.30
N LEU A 52 -16.30 6.54 -6.22
CA LEU A 52 -15.75 5.88 -5.04
C LEU A 52 -15.18 4.49 -5.38
N ARG A 53 -15.84 3.72 -6.25
CA ARG A 53 -15.31 2.44 -6.73
C ARG A 53 -14.03 2.63 -7.55
N ALA A 54 -13.93 3.68 -8.35
CA ALA A 54 -12.72 4.02 -9.08
C ALA A 54 -11.56 4.36 -8.14
N VAL A 55 -11.79 5.14 -7.08
CA VAL A 55 -10.80 5.42 -6.03
C VAL A 55 -10.33 4.13 -5.37
N ARG A 56 -11.26 3.26 -4.95
CA ARG A 56 -10.92 1.98 -4.33
C ARG A 56 -10.05 1.11 -5.24
N SER A 57 -10.36 1.07 -6.54
CA SER A 57 -9.53 0.35 -7.52
C SER A 57 -8.14 0.96 -7.66
N ALA A 58 -8.04 2.29 -7.69
CA ALA A 58 -6.76 2.99 -7.80
C ALA A 58 -5.88 2.77 -6.55
N VAL A 59 -6.46 2.80 -5.35
CA VAL A 59 -5.77 2.48 -4.09
C VAL A 59 -5.28 1.05 -4.10
N ARG A 60 -6.14 0.07 -4.43
CA ARG A 60 -5.75 -1.34 -4.52
C ARG A 60 -4.59 -1.56 -5.49
N ASN A 61 -4.59 -0.88 -6.64
CA ASN A 61 -3.49 -0.97 -7.59
C ASN A 61 -2.18 -0.41 -7.03
N LEU A 62 -2.24 0.70 -6.28
CA LEU A 62 -1.05 1.24 -5.61
C LEU A 62 -0.54 0.29 -4.53
N GLU A 63 -1.42 -0.30 -3.72
CA GLU A 63 -1.05 -1.30 -2.70
C GLU A 63 -0.33 -2.50 -3.30
N LEU A 64 -0.85 -3.08 -4.38
CA LEU A 64 -0.23 -4.22 -5.07
C LEU A 64 1.15 -3.86 -5.61
N LEU A 65 1.31 -2.67 -6.18
CA LEU A 65 2.59 -2.21 -6.71
C LEU A 65 3.63 -1.99 -5.61
N LEU A 66 3.23 -1.43 -4.45
CA LEU A 66 4.13 -1.26 -3.31
C LEU A 66 4.57 -2.62 -2.75
N LEU A 67 3.64 -3.59 -2.70
CA LEU A 67 3.94 -4.97 -2.31
C LEU A 67 4.90 -5.64 -3.29
N GLU A 68 4.67 -5.52 -4.60
CA GLU A 68 5.57 -6.04 -5.63
C GLU A 68 6.99 -5.48 -5.46
N LYS A 69 7.11 -4.15 -5.29
CA LYS A 69 8.42 -3.51 -5.02
C LYS A 69 9.10 -4.07 -3.78
N HIS A 70 8.35 -4.30 -2.70
CA HIS A 70 8.90 -4.87 -1.47
C HIS A 70 9.41 -6.31 -1.67
N ILE A 71 8.66 -7.14 -2.41
CA ILE A 71 9.06 -8.51 -2.74
C ILE A 71 10.34 -8.51 -3.57
N LEU A 72 10.39 -7.69 -4.63
CA LEU A 72 11.55 -7.63 -5.54
C LEU A 72 12.79 -6.99 -4.92
N SER A 73 12.64 -6.22 -3.82
CA SER A 73 13.77 -5.62 -3.12
C SER A 73 14.14 -6.39 -1.85
N CYS A 74 13.32 -6.31 -0.81
CA CYS A 74 13.71 -6.72 0.54
C CYS A 74 13.67 -8.24 0.67
N VAL A 75 12.63 -8.87 0.12
CA VAL A 75 12.50 -10.34 0.13
C VAL A 75 13.56 -10.95 -0.79
N PHE A 76 13.66 -10.49 -2.03
CA PHE A 76 14.67 -11.00 -2.97
C PHE A 76 16.11 -10.84 -2.44
N GLN A 77 16.43 -9.74 -1.76
CA GLN A 77 17.75 -9.55 -1.13
C GLN A 77 17.99 -10.52 0.05
N ALA A 78 17.01 -10.75 0.92
CA ALA A 78 17.15 -11.70 2.03
C ALA A 78 17.48 -13.12 1.52
N PHE A 79 16.87 -13.54 0.42
CA PHE A 79 17.12 -14.82 -0.22
C PHE A 79 18.45 -14.92 -0.98
N GLN A 80 19.15 -13.80 -1.21
CA GLN A 80 20.53 -13.83 -1.71
C GLN A 80 21.55 -14.06 -0.58
N SER A 81 21.15 -13.91 0.68
CA SER A 81 21.98 -14.22 1.84
C SER A 81 21.83 -15.68 2.27
N THR A 82 22.78 -16.20 3.06
CA THR A 82 22.69 -17.52 3.72
C THR A 82 22.01 -17.45 5.09
N ASP A 83 21.46 -16.29 5.49
CA ASP A 83 20.78 -16.11 6.77
C ASP A 83 19.34 -16.63 6.69
N THR A 84 19.12 -17.82 7.22
CA THR A 84 17.80 -18.48 7.21
C THR A 84 16.78 -17.80 8.10
N GLU A 85 17.21 -17.06 9.14
CA GLU A 85 16.29 -16.36 10.02
C GLU A 85 15.79 -15.06 9.38
N ASP A 86 16.65 -14.32 8.66
CA ASP A 86 16.22 -13.16 7.87
C ASP A 86 15.23 -13.57 6.76
N GLN A 87 15.51 -14.66 6.05
CA GLN A 87 14.58 -15.21 5.04
C GLN A 87 13.20 -15.52 5.62
N LYS A 88 13.13 -16.24 6.76
CA LYS A 88 11.86 -16.55 7.44
C LYS A 88 11.15 -15.28 7.90
N GLN A 89 11.89 -14.31 8.43
CA GLN A 89 11.32 -13.04 8.86
C GLN A 89 10.66 -12.31 7.69
N LYS A 90 11.32 -12.22 6.53
CA LYS A 90 10.76 -11.57 5.33
C LYS A 90 9.53 -12.28 4.77
N ILE A 91 9.50 -13.61 4.78
CA ILE A 91 8.29 -14.36 4.43
C ILE A 91 7.14 -14.04 5.40
N GLN A 92 7.43 -14.00 6.70
CA GLN A 92 6.43 -13.70 7.71
C GLN A 92 5.87 -12.28 7.57
N GLU A 93 6.70 -11.29 7.24
CA GLU A 93 6.29 -9.92 6.92
C GLU A 93 5.26 -9.91 5.77
N VAL A 94 5.56 -10.58 4.65
CA VAL A 94 4.65 -10.68 3.49
C VAL A 94 3.34 -11.38 3.87
N LYS A 95 3.41 -12.47 4.64
CA LYS A 95 2.22 -13.19 5.10
C LYS A 95 1.29 -12.32 5.94
N GLU A 96 1.85 -11.50 6.83
CA GLU A 96 1.07 -10.56 7.65
C GLU A 96 0.45 -9.43 6.82
N ILE A 97 1.12 -9.00 5.75
CA ILE A 97 0.56 -8.04 4.80
C ILE A 97 -0.65 -8.67 4.09
N LEU A 98 -0.50 -9.86 3.50
CA LEU A 98 -1.56 -10.53 2.73
C LEU A 98 -2.83 -10.80 3.54
N LYS A 99 -2.71 -11.10 4.84
CA LYS A 99 -3.86 -11.24 5.75
C LYS A 99 -4.73 -9.98 5.86
N ARG A 100 -4.20 -8.81 5.51
CA ARG A 100 -4.90 -7.52 5.58
C ARG A 100 -5.51 -7.09 4.24
N PHE A 101 -5.26 -7.84 3.16
CA PHE A 101 -5.79 -7.55 1.83
C PHE A 101 -7.20 -8.13 1.58
N GLU A 102 -7.78 -8.79 2.59
CA GLU A 102 -9.11 -9.39 2.56
C GLU A 102 -10.19 -8.47 3.12
#